data_AF-A0A4P2VPB7-F1
#
_entry.id   AF-A0A4P2VPB7-F1
#
_cell.length_a   1.000
_cell.length_b   1.000
_cell.length_c   1.000
_cell.angle_alpha   90.00
_cell.angle_beta   90.00
_cell.angle_gamma   90.00
#
_symmetry.space_group_name_H-M   'P 1'
#
loop_
_entity.id
_entity.type
_entity.pdbx_description
1 polymer ?
#
loop_
_entity_poly.entity_id
_entity_poly.type
_entity_poly.pdbx_seq_one_letter_code
_entity_poly.pdbx_strand_id
1 'polypeptide(L)'
;MIYEFVYDTQRWLEQYHMRSIIETVNSTMKRTMPSPVRKRLVVRKATEIVARICVYNMRQLVYLKYMRGIDPSMIFLPTARPVIPGYLNH
;
A
#
# COMPACT_ATOMS: atom_id res chain seq x y z
N MET A 1 -10.03 -13.55 13.95
CA MET A 1 -9.00 -14.29 13.17
C MET A 1 -9.38 -15.77 13.01
N ILE A 2 -9.02 -16.74 13.85
CA ILE A 2 -9.40 -18.16 13.56
C ILE A 2 -10.91 -18.41 13.69
N TYR A 3 -11.57 -17.79 14.66
CA TYR A 3 -13.02 -17.93 14.83
C TYR A 3 -13.77 -17.41 13.58
N GLU A 4 -13.48 -16.20 13.13
CA GLU A 4 -14.07 -15.65 11.89
C GLU A 4 -13.75 -16.49 10.64
N PHE A 5 -12.58 -17.13 10.56
CA PHE A 5 -12.27 -18.05 9.46
C PHE A 5 -13.27 -19.20 9.34
N VAL A 6 -13.78 -19.71 10.47
CA VAL A 6 -14.73 -20.82 10.54
C VAL A 6 -16.16 -20.37 10.21
N TYR A 7 -16.57 -19.19 10.67
CA TYR A 7 -17.97 -18.72 10.54
C TYR A 7 -18.22 -17.83 9.31
N ASP A 8 -17.21 -17.08 8.87
CA ASP A 8 -17.27 -16.18 7.72
C ASP A 8 -15.89 -16.08 7.07
N THR A 9 -15.56 -17.12 6.31
CA THR A 9 -14.27 -17.26 5.66
C THR A 9 -13.97 -16.12 4.68
N GLN A 10 -14.97 -15.57 4.00
CA GLN A 10 -14.77 -14.50 3.03
C GLN A 10 -14.37 -13.19 3.71
N ARG A 11 -15.11 -12.77 4.72
CA ARG A 11 -14.74 -11.60 5.53
C ARG A 11 -13.37 -11.76 6.16
N TRP A 12 -13.06 -12.97 6.63
CA TRP A 12 -11.73 -13.27 7.16
C TRP A 12 -10.63 -13.12 6.10
N LEU A 13 -10.84 -13.63 4.88
CA LEU A 13 -9.89 -13.53 3.77
C LEU A 13 -9.65 -12.07 3.37
N GLU A 14 -10.68 -11.24 3.31
CA GLU A 14 -10.55 -9.80 3.00
C GLU A 14 -9.66 -9.09 4.01
N GLN A 15 -9.92 -9.29 5.30
CA GLN A 15 -9.12 -8.70 6.38
C GLN A 15 -7.68 -9.22 6.36
N TYR A 16 -7.50 -10.54 6.17
CA TYR A 16 -6.19 -11.16 6.07
C TYR A 16 -5.40 -10.61 4.88
N HIS A 17 -6.03 -10.48 3.72
CA HIS A 17 -5.40 -9.96 2.52
C HIS A 17 -4.87 -8.54 2.71
N MET A 18 -5.70 -7.65 3.28
CA MET A 18 -5.29 -6.29 3.60
C MET A 18 -4.10 -6.25 4.56
N ARG A 19 -4.12 -7.07 5.61
CA ARG A 19 -3.01 -7.19 6.56
C ARG A 19 -1.74 -7.71 5.89
N SER A 20 -1.85 -8.76 5.07
CA SER A 20 -0.72 -9.37 4.35
C SER A 20 -0.04 -8.37 3.39
N ILE A 21 -0.83 -7.54 2.71
CA ILE A 21 -0.31 -6.43 1.89
C ILE A 21 0.52 -5.48 2.77
N ILE A 22 -0.03 -5.03 3.90
CA ILE A 22 0.65 -4.10 4.81
C ILE A 22 1.96 -4.70 5.33
N GLU A 23 1.95 -5.96 5.74
CA GLU A 23 3.14 -6.68 6.22
C GLU A 23 4.22 -6.80 5.13
N THR A 24 3.79 -7.06 3.88
CA THR A 24 4.67 -7.13 2.72
C THR A 24 5.31 -5.78 2.41
N VAL A 25 4.53 -4.70 2.41
CA VAL A 25 5.00 -3.32 2.20
C VAL A 25 6.01 -2.95 3.29
N ASN A 26 5.67 -3.16 4.56
CA ASN A 26 6.54 -2.88 5.70
C ASN A 26 7.86 -3.64 5.62
N SER A 27 7.81 -4.94 5.30
CA SER A 27 9.00 -5.77 5.14
C SER A 27 9.86 -5.34 3.96
N THR A 28 9.25 -4.86 2.88
CA THR A 28 9.98 -4.32 1.73
C THR A 28 10.65 -3.00 2.07
N MET A 29 9.93 -2.08 2.72
CA MET A 29 10.47 -0.79 3.15
C MET A 29 11.65 -0.95 4.13
N LYS A 30 11.57 -1.89 5.08
CA LYS A 30 12.69 -2.19 5.99
C LYS A 30 13.92 -2.73 5.26
N ARG A 31 13.73 -3.53 4.20
CA ARG A 31 14.83 -4.07 3.39
C ARG A 31 15.47 -3.01 2.50
N THR A 32 14.69 -2.12 1.89
CA THR A 32 15.21 -1.07 1.01
C THR A 32 15.78 0.13 1.76
N MET A 33 15.23 0.40 2.95
CA MET A 33 15.58 1.55 3.78
C MET A 33 15.79 1.08 5.22
N PRO A 34 16.93 0.38 5.47
CA PRO A 34 17.18 -0.27 6.75
C PRO A 34 17.40 0.72 7.90
N SER A 35 17.67 1.99 7.59
CA SER A 35 17.81 3.02 8.61
C SER A 35 16.45 3.32 9.27
N PRO A 36 16.40 3.43 10.61
CA PRO A 36 15.19 3.87 11.31
C PRO A 36 14.85 5.31 10.93
N VAL A 37 13.59 5.71 11.09
CA VAL A 37 13.16 7.09 10.85
C VAL A 37 13.83 8.00 11.89
N ARG A 38 14.75 8.85 11.45
CA ARG A 38 15.70 9.56 12.34
C ARG A 38 15.16 10.88 12.89
N LYS A 39 14.03 11.38 12.38
CA LYS A 39 13.57 12.74 12.68
C LYS A 39 12.82 12.80 14.01
N ARG A 40 13.27 13.69 14.91
CA ARG A 40 12.66 13.96 16.23
C ARG A 40 11.30 14.66 16.13
N LEU A 41 11.14 15.60 15.19
CA LEU A 41 9.90 16.35 15.00
C LEU A 41 8.88 15.51 14.23
N VAL A 42 7.63 15.47 14.73
CA VAL A 42 6.52 14.69 14.15
C VAL A 42 6.31 15.02 12.68
N VAL A 43 6.32 16.30 12.30
CA VAL A 43 6.17 16.75 10.91
C VAL A 43 7.26 16.16 10.02
N ARG A 44 8.52 16.23 10.46
CA ARG A 44 9.66 15.70 9.68
C ARG A 44 9.63 14.17 9.59
N LYS A 45 9.14 13.49 10.63
CA LYS A 45 8.91 12.04 10.63
C LYS A 45 7.82 11.66 9.63
N ALA A 46 6.72 12.40 9.58
CA ALA A 46 5.66 12.19 8.59
C ALA A 46 6.18 12.41 7.16
N THR A 47 6.92 13.49 6.91
CA THR A 47 7.55 13.75 5.60
C THR A 47 8.48 12.61 5.19
N GLU A 48 9.32 12.12 6.11
CA GLU A 48 10.20 11.00 5.82
C GLU A 48 9.39 9.75 5.45
N ILE A 49 8.36 9.39 6.21
CA ILE A 49 7.49 8.24 5.92
C ILE A 49 6.84 8.38 4.53
N VAL A 50 6.29 9.55 4.20
CA VAL A 50 5.69 9.82 2.88
C VAL A 50 6.72 9.64 1.76
N ALA A 51 7.93 10.18 1.92
CA ALA A 51 9.00 10.01 0.94
C ALA A 51 9.37 8.52 0.74
N ARG A 52 9.43 7.74 1.82
CA ARG A 52 9.67 6.29 1.74
C ARG A 52 8.56 5.55 0.98
N ILE A 53 7.30 5.95 1.18
CA ILE A 53 6.14 5.40 0.43
C ILE A 53 6.25 5.74 -1.06
N CYS A 54 6.61 6.99 -1.41
CA CYS A 54 6.82 7.39 -2.81
C CYS A 54 7.87 6.52 -3.49
N VAL A 55 9.01 6.26 -2.84
CA VAL A 55 10.07 5.39 -3.38
C VAL A 55 9.58 3.95 -3.57
N TYR A 56 8.83 3.40 -2.60
CA TYR A 56 8.22 2.09 -2.75
C TYR A 56 7.30 2.02 -3.97
N ASN A 57 6.40 3.01 -4.13
CA ASN A 57 5.47 3.08 -5.25
C ASN A 57 6.18 3.21 -6.60
N MET A 58 7.23 4.05 -6.69
CA MET A 58 8.04 4.17 -7.90
C MET A 58 8.68 2.83 -8.29
N ARG A 59 9.18 2.07 -7.32
CA ARG A 59 9.74 0.73 -7.58
C ARG A 59 8.68 -0.25 -8.07
N GLN A 60 7.47 -0.23 -7.50
CA GLN A 60 6.36 -1.05 -7.99
C GLN A 60 5.97 -0.68 -9.42
N LEU A 61 5.90 0.61 -9.73
CA LEU A 61 5.60 1.10 -11.08
C LEU A 61 6.65 0.67 -12.10
N VAL A 62 7.93 0.75 -11.76
CA VAL A 62 9.02 0.24 -12.61
C VAL A 62 8.88 -1.27 -12.83
N TYR A 63 8.58 -2.05 -11.79
CA TYR A 63 8.35 -3.49 -11.93
C TYR A 63 7.18 -3.79 -12.86
N LEU A 64 6.07 -3.08 -12.71
CA LEU A 64 4.89 -3.19 -13.57
C LEU A 64 5.18 -2.82 -15.02
N LYS A 65 6.00 -1.78 -15.25
CA LYS A 65 6.47 -1.43 -16.60
C LYS A 65 7.20 -2.58 -17.26
N TYR A 66 8.17 -3.18 -16.57
CA TYR A 66 8.97 -4.27 -17.15
C TYR A 66 8.20 -5.59 -17.28
N MET A 67 7.35 -5.93 -16.31
CA MET A 67 6.66 -7.22 -16.29
C MET A 67 5.34 -7.24 -17.05
N ARG A 68 4.64 -6.11 -17.12
CA ARG A 68 3.28 -6.01 -17.68
C ARG A 68 3.18 -5.01 -18.83
N GLY A 69 4.29 -4.38 -19.24
CA GLY A 69 4.28 -3.38 -20.30
C GLY A 69 3.50 -2.11 -19.96
N ILE A 70 3.26 -1.84 -18.67
CA ILE A 70 2.53 -0.63 -18.24
C ILE A 70 3.41 0.59 -18.49
N ASP A 71 2.90 1.54 -19.26
CA ASP A 71 3.61 2.80 -19.49
C ASP A 71 3.33 3.81 -18.35
N PRO A 72 4.32 4.18 -17.53
CA PRO A 72 4.16 5.17 -16.48
C PRO A 72 3.97 6.61 -17.00
N SER A 73 4.26 6.89 -18.28
CA SER A 73 3.90 8.17 -18.91
C SER A 73 2.46 8.26 -19.37
N MET A 74 1.68 7.17 -19.28
CA MET A 74 0.23 7.28 -19.38
C MET A 74 -0.23 8.21 -18.25
N ILE A 75 -0.61 9.43 -18.61
CA ILE A 75 -1.23 10.41 -17.71
C ILE A 75 -2.59 9.84 -17.32
N PHE A 76 -2.59 8.91 -16.37
CA PHE A 76 -3.75 8.66 -15.54
C PHE A 76 -3.73 9.78 -14.51
N LEU A 77 -4.30 10.94 -14.88
CA LEU A 77 -4.85 11.82 -13.85
C LEU A 77 -5.71 10.88 -12.99
N PRO A 78 -5.50 10.80 -11.67
CA PRO A 78 -6.51 10.22 -10.83
C PRO A 78 -7.68 11.22 -10.93
N THR A 79 -8.52 11.09 -11.96
CA THR A 79 -9.94 11.34 -11.77
C THR A 79 -10.25 10.56 -10.50
N ALA A 80 -10.62 11.32 -9.47
CA ALA A 80 -10.87 10.88 -8.11
C ALA A 80 -11.25 9.40 -8.11
N ARG A 81 -10.54 8.58 -7.30
CA ARG A 81 -10.85 7.15 -7.07
C ARG A 81 -12.31 6.94 -7.42
N PRO A 82 -12.68 6.11 -8.42
CA PRO A 82 -14.10 5.87 -8.67
C PRO A 82 -14.68 5.51 -7.31
N VAL A 83 -15.53 6.41 -6.79
CA VAL A 83 -16.24 6.15 -5.55
C VAL A 83 -17.05 4.94 -5.91
N ILE A 84 -16.59 3.75 -5.50
CA ILE A 84 -17.34 2.52 -5.66
C ILE A 84 -18.65 2.83 -4.94
N PRO A 85 -19.81 2.92 -5.63
CA PRO A 85 -21.05 3.45 -5.06
C PRO A 85 -21.68 2.60 -3.94
N GLY A 86 -20.91 1.72 -3.30
CA GLY A 86 -21.36 0.76 -2.31
C GLY A 86 -20.87 0.98 -0.88
N TYR A 87 -20.02 1.98 -0.60
CA TYR A 87 -19.45 2.18 0.74
C TYR A 87 -20.07 3.34 1.55
N LEU A 88 -21.17 3.93 1.08
CA LEU A 88 -21.90 5.00 1.79
C LEU A 88 -23.31 4.61 2.27
N ASN A 89 -23.68 3.33 2.16
CA ASN A 89 -24.94 2.81 2.70
C ASN A 89 -24.65 1.68 3.70
N HIS A 90 -24.05 2.01 4.84
CA HIS A 90 -24.16 1.25 6.09
C HIS A 90 -23.92 2.19 7.27
#